data_AF-D1PJ63-F1
#
_entry.id   AF-D1PJ63-F1
#
_cell.length_a   1.000
_cell.length_b   1.000
_cell.length_c   1.000
_cell.angle_alpha   90.00
_cell.angle_beta   90.00
_cell.angle_gamma   90.00
#
_symmetry.space_group_name_H-M   'P 1'
#
loop_
_entity.id
_entity.type
_entity.pdbx_description
1 polymer ?
#
loop_
_entity_poly.entity_id
_entity_poly.type
_entity_poly.pdbx_seq_one_letter_code
_entity_poly.pdbx_strand_id
1 'polypeptide(L)'
;MVGKGSLNHNSREFYAPNVDPSRSHLNVEFCKEDIRTVYHELFDAAQQRYNARQTRSDRRIADYYTKISSSKQEKPFHEIVLQIGNKDDTGIGSETADLARQCLEMYVHGFQARNHTLRMFSAHLHMDEATPHVHIDFVPYITGSKRGMDTRVSLKQALAQMGFVGGTRSATEWNLWVQREKQVLADIMREHGIEWEQLGTHEEHLSVLEYKKQERSKEVKELDSAIAQKRTEVEKIEDTLQAVQKQVVDLDKIEAVSAKKALLSDRVTLPRSDFESLFHAAKQYVVYRRQDEQLQKLLDAAQEKIRQLESVLNSLKEKVNDLTNRLAEQTSHHRQSLMLERARRMQMEKENTRLKREKAGMVALLRKHGIVWKENLFTERNER
;
A
#
# COMPACT_ATOMS: atom_id res chain seq x y z
N MET A 1 -4.59 0.26 10.71
CA MET A 1 -5.38 0.22 9.46
C MET A 1 -6.35 -0.96 9.52
N VAL A 2 -7.47 -0.95 8.79
CA VAL A 2 -8.27 -2.17 8.56
C VAL A 2 -7.71 -2.89 7.35
N GLY A 3 -7.16 -4.08 7.54
CA GLY A 3 -6.66 -4.89 6.43
C GLY A 3 -7.80 -5.61 5.70
N LYS A 4 -7.54 -6.06 4.47
CA LYS A 4 -8.53 -6.85 3.70
C LYS A 4 -8.67 -8.29 4.24
N GLY A 5 -7.79 -8.72 5.14
CA GLY A 5 -7.71 -10.06 5.71
C GLY A 5 -7.13 -11.06 4.72
N SER A 6 -5.90 -11.54 4.95
CA SER A 6 -5.32 -12.62 4.15
C SER A 6 -4.49 -13.58 5.02
N LEU A 7 -5.17 -14.57 5.61
CA LEU A 7 -4.56 -15.56 6.52
C LEU A 7 -3.32 -16.26 5.93
N ASN A 8 -3.33 -16.56 4.63
CA ASN A 8 -2.21 -17.22 3.95
C ASN A 8 -1.00 -16.29 3.79
N HIS A 9 -1.22 -14.98 3.68
CA HIS A 9 -0.14 -13.98 3.65
C HIS A 9 0.45 -13.80 5.05
N ASN A 10 -0.43 -13.68 6.04
CA ASN A 10 -0.09 -13.46 7.44
C ASN A 10 0.72 -14.65 8.01
N SER A 11 0.42 -15.87 7.57
CA SER A 11 1.15 -17.07 7.99
C SER A 11 2.26 -17.52 7.04
N ARG A 12 2.61 -16.67 6.06
CA ARG A 12 3.69 -16.91 5.07
C ARG A 12 3.55 -18.23 4.31
N GLU A 13 2.32 -18.65 4.00
CA GLU A 13 2.05 -19.77 3.09
C GLU A 13 2.42 -19.42 1.63
N PHE A 14 2.53 -18.12 1.33
CA PHE A 14 3.18 -17.62 0.12
C PHE A 14 3.97 -16.34 0.41
N TYR A 15 4.97 -16.07 -0.44
CA TYR A 15 5.80 -14.87 -0.35
C TYR A 15 5.38 -13.83 -1.39
N ALA A 16 5.04 -12.63 -0.94
CA ALA A 16 4.82 -11.49 -1.81
C ALA A 16 6.16 -10.85 -2.24
N PRO A 17 6.24 -10.11 -3.37
CA PRO A 17 7.50 -9.54 -3.86
C PRO A 17 8.19 -8.53 -2.92
N ASN A 18 7.46 -8.00 -1.94
CA ASN A 18 7.95 -7.09 -0.91
C ASN A 18 8.49 -7.79 0.35
N VAL A 19 8.43 -9.12 0.40
CA VAL A 19 8.94 -9.91 1.52
C VAL A 19 10.35 -10.37 1.20
N ASP A 20 11.24 -10.25 2.18
CA ASP A 20 12.59 -10.79 2.16
C ASP A 20 12.63 -12.13 2.92
N PRO A 21 12.65 -13.28 2.23
CA PRO A 21 12.58 -14.59 2.88
C PRO A 21 13.74 -14.86 3.84
N SER A 22 14.87 -14.18 3.68
CA SER A 22 16.03 -14.35 4.58
C SER A 22 15.72 -13.87 6.00
N ARG A 23 14.75 -12.96 6.15
CA ARG A 23 14.34 -12.36 7.43
C ARG A 23 13.09 -12.99 8.05
N SER A 24 12.42 -13.93 7.37
CA SER A 24 11.19 -14.56 7.88
C SER A 24 11.35 -15.24 9.25
N HIS A 25 12.58 -15.65 9.59
CA HIS A 25 12.91 -16.23 10.90
C HIS A 25 12.81 -15.23 12.06
N LEU A 26 12.73 -13.93 11.77
CA LEU A 26 12.53 -12.84 12.73
C LEU A 26 11.04 -12.54 12.97
N ASN A 27 10.13 -13.16 12.21
CA ASN A 27 8.69 -13.01 12.43
C ASN A 27 8.26 -13.71 13.72
N VAL A 28 7.19 -13.21 14.33
CA VAL A 28 6.62 -13.81 15.55
C VAL A 28 5.17 -14.20 15.29
N GLU A 29 4.85 -15.47 15.53
CA GLU A 29 3.48 -15.99 15.53
C GLU A 29 2.98 -16.09 16.98
N PHE A 30 1.95 -15.31 17.32
CA PHE A 30 1.37 -15.32 18.66
C PHE A 30 0.24 -16.34 18.77
N CYS A 31 -0.53 -16.50 17.70
CA CYS A 31 -1.53 -17.55 17.56
C CYS A 31 -1.86 -17.79 16.08
N LYS A 32 -2.24 -19.04 15.77
CA LYS A 32 -2.72 -19.47 14.45
C LYS A 32 -3.73 -20.59 14.63
N GLU A 33 -5.00 -20.23 14.79
CA GLU A 33 -6.11 -21.17 14.94
C GLU A 33 -6.96 -21.23 13.67
N ASP A 34 -7.56 -22.38 13.37
CA ASP A 34 -8.56 -22.46 12.30
C ASP A 34 -9.81 -21.69 12.73
N ILE A 35 -10.20 -20.68 11.94
CA ILE A 35 -11.41 -19.89 12.17
C ILE A 35 -12.66 -20.77 12.31
N ARG A 36 -12.74 -21.92 11.64
CA ARG A 36 -13.87 -22.84 11.79
C ARG A 36 -13.94 -23.42 13.20
N THR A 37 -12.80 -23.80 13.77
CA THR A 37 -12.72 -24.27 15.17
C THR A 37 -13.20 -23.19 16.13
N VAL A 38 -12.74 -21.95 15.93
CA VAL A 38 -13.18 -20.79 16.74
C VAL A 38 -14.69 -20.57 16.62
N TYR A 39 -15.26 -20.75 15.43
CA TYR A 39 -16.70 -20.66 15.23
C TYR A 39 -17.47 -21.74 15.97
N HIS A 40 -16.99 -22.98 15.95
CA HIS A 40 -17.59 -24.08 16.69
C HIS A 40 -17.56 -23.82 18.20
N GLU A 41 -16.42 -23.37 18.72
CA GLU A 41 -16.25 -23.00 20.14
C GLU A 41 -17.22 -21.90 20.57
N LEU A 42 -17.32 -20.83 19.78
CA LEU A 42 -18.12 -19.65 20.15
C LEU A 42 -19.63 -19.85 19.95
N PHE A 43 -20.05 -20.58 18.92
CA PHE A 43 -21.42 -20.47 18.41
C PHE A 43 -22.22 -21.77 18.40
N ASP A 44 -21.63 -22.95 18.46
CA ASP A 44 -22.38 -24.20 18.29
C ASP A 44 -23.47 -24.38 19.35
N ALA A 45 -23.15 -24.09 20.62
CA ALA A 45 -24.12 -24.17 21.71
C ALA A 45 -25.30 -23.19 21.50
N ALA A 46 -25.02 -21.98 21.01
CA ALA A 46 -26.05 -20.99 20.68
C ALA A 46 -26.87 -21.39 19.44
N GLN A 47 -26.22 -21.99 18.44
CA GLN A 47 -26.87 -22.49 17.24
C GLN A 47 -27.84 -23.62 17.57
N GLN A 48 -27.44 -24.56 18.44
CA GLN A 48 -28.31 -25.64 18.94
C GLN A 48 -29.53 -25.08 19.66
N ARG A 49 -29.34 -24.15 20.61
CA ARG A 49 -30.45 -23.48 21.33
C ARG A 49 -31.38 -22.74 20.38
N TYR A 50 -30.85 -22.06 19.37
CA TYR A 50 -31.65 -21.35 18.38
C TYR A 50 -32.48 -22.30 17.51
N ASN A 51 -31.85 -23.37 16.99
CA ASN A 51 -32.48 -24.35 16.11
C ASN A 51 -33.57 -25.16 16.80
N ALA A 52 -33.39 -25.48 18.08
CA ALA A 52 -34.40 -26.17 18.90
C ALA A 52 -35.73 -25.39 18.98
N ARG A 53 -35.68 -24.06 18.89
CA ARG A 53 -36.86 -23.18 18.91
C ARG A 53 -37.50 -22.99 17.52
N GLN A 54 -36.86 -23.47 16.45
CA GLN A 54 -37.38 -23.30 15.09
C GLN A 54 -38.33 -24.44 14.70
N THR A 55 -39.59 -24.08 14.43
CA THR A 55 -40.61 -24.99 13.88
C THR A 55 -40.45 -25.20 12.37
N ARG A 56 -39.93 -24.19 11.68
CA ARG A 56 -39.69 -24.20 10.23
C ARG A 56 -38.27 -24.65 9.90
N SER A 57 -38.15 -25.65 9.04
CA SER A 57 -36.85 -26.24 8.65
C SER A 57 -35.96 -25.23 7.90
N ASP A 58 -36.53 -24.36 7.07
CA ASP A 58 -35.80 -23.35 6.30
C ASP A 58 -35.19 -22.23 7.16
N ARG A 59 -35.62 -22.10 8.42
CA ARG A 59 -35.06 -21.13 9.38
C ARG A 59 -33.92 -21.70 10.23
N ARG A 60 -33.71 -23.02 10.20
CA ARG A 60 -32.61 -23.66 10.93
C ARG A 60 -31.28 -23.34 10.27
N ILE A 61 -30.27 -23.16 11.10
CA ILE A 61 -28.90 -22.89 10.68
C ILE A 61 -28.16 -24.23 10.69
N ALA A 62 -27.71 -24.70 9.53
CA ALA A 62 -26.95 -25.96 9.44
C ALA A 62 -25.50 -25.76 9.91
N ASP A 63 -24.85 -24.72 9.40
CA ASP A 63 -23.51 -24.30 9.81
C ASP A 63 -23.46 -22.77 9.91
N TYR A 64 -23.09 -22.26 11.08
CA TYR A 64 -23.10 -20.82 11.31
C TYR A 64 -21.95 -20.11 10.60
N TYR A 65 -20.78 -20.75 10.48
CA TYR A 65 -19.66 -20.19 9.74
C TYR A 65 -20.01 -19.96 8.26
N THR A 66 -20.58 -20.97 7.59
CA THR A 66 -21.04 -20.85 6.20
C THR A 66 -22.13 -19.79 6.04
N LYS A 67 -23.02 -19.66 7.03
CA LYS A 67 -24.06 -18.61 7.03
C LYS A 67 -23.46 -17.21 7.09
N ILE A 68 -22.45 -16.99 7.93
CA ILE A 68 -21.78 -15.68 8.02
C ILE A 68 -20.90 -15.43 6.80
N SER A 69 -20.19 -16.44 6.31
CA SER A 69 -19.34 -16.35 5.11
C SER A 69 -20.11 -15.98 3.84
N SER A 70 -21.39 -16.33 3.78
CA SER A 70 -22.30 -15.98 2.67
C SER A 70 -23.11 -14.70 2.92
N SER A 71 -23.00 -14.10 4.12
CA SER A 71 -23.73 -12.89 4.51
C SER A 71 -23.19 -11.66 3.78
N LYS A 72 -24.09 -10.71 3.48
CA LYS A 72 -23.72 -9.36 3.02
C LYS A 72 -23.62 -8.35 4.17
N GLN A 73 -24.06 -8.72 5.37
CA GLN A 73 -24.18 -7.81 6.52
C GLN A 73 -22.98 -7.92 7.47
N GLU A 74 -22.54 -9.14 7.76
CA GLU A 74 -21.50 -9.43 8.74
C GLU A 74 -20.37 -10.17 8.02
N LYS A 75 -19.13 -9.95 8.46
CA LYS A 75 -17.94 -10.66 7.95
C LYS A 75 -17.58 -11.80 8.91
N PRO A 76 -16.94 -12.88 8.43
CA PRO A 76 -16.49 -13.95 9.31
C PRO A 76 -15.45 -13.49 10.35
N PHE A 77 -14.58 -12.56 9.95
CA PHE A 77 -13.59 -11.95 10.82
C PHE A 77 -13.25 -10.53 10.35
N HIS A 78 -12.48 -9.84 11.19
CA HIS A 78 -11.91 -8.53 10.90
C HIS A 78 -10.41 -8.57 11.19
N GLU A 79 -9.65 -7.81 10.38
CA GLU A 79 -8.21 -7.66 10.52
C GLU A 79 -7.87 -6.22 10.92
N ILE A 80 -7.00 -6.07 11.91
CA ILE A 80 -6.27 -4.82 12.14
C ILE A 80 -4.80 -5.01 11.83
N VAL A 81 -4.21 -3.98 11.22
CA VAL A 81 -2.77 -3.88 11.00
C VAL A 81 -2.24 -2.71 11.80
N LEU A 82 -1.26 -2.97 12.67
CA LEU A 82 -0.56 -1.95 13.43
C LEU A 82 0.89 -1.87 12.97
N GLN A 83 1.36 -0.64 12.77
CA GLN A 83 2.72 -0.30 12.41
C GLN A 83 3.10 0.94 13.21
N ILE A 84 4.35 0.99 13.68
CA ILE A 84 4.94 2.17 14.28
C ILE A 84 5.90 2.75 13.25
N GLY A 85 5.77 4.04 12.93
CA GLY A 85 6.64 4.72 11.97
C GLY A 85 6.47 4.30 10.51
N ASN A 86 7.47 4.62 9.70
CA ASN A 86 7.63 4.32 8.29
C ASN A 86 9.07 3.81 7.98
N LYS A 87 9.39 3.59 6.70
CA LYS A 87 10.70 3.03 6.30
C LYS A 87 11.89 3.91 6.73
N ASP A 88 11.70 5.22 6.80
CA ASP A 88 12.78 6.17 7.07
C ASP A 88 13.09 6.29 8.57
N ASP A 89 12.12 6.01 9.46
CA ASP A 89 12.29 6.11 10.91
C ASP A 89 12.46 4.75 11.63
N THR A 90 11.82 3.69 11.13
CA THR A 90 11.67 2.37 11.78
C THR A 90 11.88 1.24 10.77
N GLY A 91 12.55 1.55 9.64
CA GLY A 91 12.92 0.56 8.65
C GLY A 91 13.73 -0.59 9.26
N ILE A 92 13.41 -1.82 8.88
CA ILE A 92 14.09 -3.00 9.43
C ILE A 92 15.61 -2.90 9.23
N GLY A 93 16.36 -3.11 10.31
CA GLY A 93 17.81 -2.95 10.37
C GLY A 93 18.26 -1.69 11.12
N SER A 94 17.34 -0.80 11.50
CA SER A 94 17.61 0.29 12.44
C SER A 94 17.40 -0.15 13.90
N GLU A 95 18.05 0.55 14.84
CA GLU A 95 17.83 0.35 16.28
C GLU A 95 16.37 0.62 16.69
N THR A 96 15.74 1.61 16.05
CA THR A 96 14.33 1.95 16.24
C THR A 96 13.36 0.87 15.77
N ALA A 97 13.75 0.02 14.81
CA ALA A 97 12.93 -1.11 14.36
C ALA A 97 12.76 -2.16 15.47
N ASP A 98 13.82 -2.41 16.26
CA ASP A 98 13.76 -3.35 17.39
C ASP A 98 12.90 -2.83 18.54
N LEU A 99 12.93 -1.51 18.80
CA LEU A 99 12.03 -0.88 19.77
C LEU A 99 10.58 -0.94 19.29
N ALA A 100 10.33 -0.68 18.01
CA ALA A 100 9.01 -0.81 17.41
C ALA A 100 8.49 -2.26 17.52
N ARG A 101 9.33 -3.27 17.25
CA ARG A 101 9.00 -4.68 17.44
C ARG A 101 8.56 -4.97 18.88
N GLN A 102 9.33 -4.54 19.88
CA GLN A 102 9.02 -4.74 21.30
C GLN A 102 7.69 -4.08 21.70
N CYS A 103 7.43 -2.85 21.22
CA CYS A 103 6.16 -2.17 21.46
C CYS A 103 4.97 -2.94 20.87
N LEU A 104 5.11 -3.45 19.65
CA LEU A 104 4.06 -4.24 18.99
C LEU A 104 3.82 -5.58 19.71
N GLU A 105 4.87 -6.26 20.17
CA GLU A 105 4.77 -7.49 20.97
C GLU A 105 3.95 -7.28 22.24
N MET A 106 4.30 -6.26 23.05
CA MET A 106 3.56 -5.93 24.26
C MET A 106 2.09 -5.57 23.97
N TYR A 107 1.85 -4.85 22.89
CA TYR A 107 0.50 -4.51 22.46
C TYR A 107 -0.34 -5.77 22.21
N VAL A 108 0.20 -6.75 21.48
CA VAL A 108 -0.47 -8.02 21.12
C VAL A 108 -0.73 -8.86 22.37
N HIS A 109 0.24 -9.00 23.26
CA HIS A 109 0.08 -9.79 24.49
C HIS A 109 -1.09 -9.31 25.37
N GLY A 110 -1.34 -7.99 25.42
CA GLY A 110 -2.49 -7.45 26.14
C GLY A 110 -3.80 -7.40 25.34
N PHE A 111 -3.79 -7.72 24.05
CA PHE A 111 -4.93 -7.48 23.14
C PHE A 111 -6.20 -8.22 23.59
N GLN A 112 -6.10 -9.54 23.85
CA GLN A 112 -7.29 -10.35 24.16
C GLN A 112 -7.93 -9.95 25.50
N ALA A 113 -7.13 -9.58 26.50
CA ALA A 113 -7.61 -9.13 27.81
C ALA A 113 -8.35 -7.79 27.72
N ARG A 114 -7.85 -6.87 26.89
CA ARG A 114 -8.47 -5.57 26.63
C ARG A 114 -9.72 -5.65 25.76
N ASN A 115 -9.84 -6.69 24.95
CA ASN A 115 -10.84 -6.84 23.89
C ASN A 115 -11.63 -8.14 24.04
N HIS A 116 -12.30 -8.33 25.16
CA HIS A 116 -12.94 -9.60 25.53
C HIS A 116 -14.09 -10.06 24.60
N THR A 117 -14.68 -9.18 23.80
CA THR A 117 -15.70 -9.53 22.79
C THR A 117 -15.13 -9.73 21.38
N LEU A 118 -13.81 -9.58 21.23
CA LEU A 118 -13.07 -9.77 19.98
C LEU A 118 -12.15 -10.98 20.17
N ARG A 119 -12.59 -12.16 19.74
CA ARG A 119 -11.80 -13.39 19.86
C ARG A 119 -10.70 -13.38 18.81
N MET A 120 -9.48 -13.05 19.22
CA MET A 120 -8.28 -13.10 18.38
C MET A 120 -7.94 -14.56 18.05
N PHE A 121 -7.73 -14.91 16.79
CA PHE A 121 -7.43 -16.30 16.38
C PHE A 121 -6.20 -16.43 15.49
N SER A 122 -5.74 -15.33 14.88
CA SER A 122 -4.53 -15.28 14.07
C SER A 122 -3.83 -13.96 14.37
N ALA A 123 -2.56 -14.01 14.76
CA ALA A 123 -1.77 -12.83 15.06
C ALA A 123 -0.29 -13.05 14.70
N HIS A 124 0.22 -12.19 13.81
CA HIS A 124 1.53 -12.35 13.19
C HIS A 124 2.26 -11.01 13.10
N LEU A 125 3.44 -10.93 13.72
CA LEU A 125 4.35 -9.79 13.57
C LEU A 125 5.36 -10.11 12.46
N HIS A 126 5.47 -9.18 11.52
CA HIS A 126 6.33 -9.26 10.34
C HIS A 126 7.55 -8.35 10.48
N MET A 127 8.74 -8.95 10.42
CA MET A 127 10.06 -8.30 10.39
C MET A 127 10.77 -8.49 9.05
N ASP A 128 10.12 -9.18 8.11
CA ASP A 128 10.63 -9.57 6.80
C ASP A 128 10.19 -8.62 5.66
N GLU A 129 9.53 -7.52 5.98
CA GLU A 129 9.13 -6.48 5.03
C GLU A 129 9.93 -5.18 5.25
N ALA A 130 9.42 -4.02 4.82
CA ALA A 130 10.11 -2.74 4.94
C ALA A 130 10.13 -2.21 6.39
N THR A 131 9.06 -2.43 7.14
CA THR A 131 8.81 -1.88 8.47
C THR A 131 8.19 -2.94 9.37
N PRO A 132 8.52 -2.98 10.68
CA PRO A 132 7.84 -3.83 11.65
C PRO A 132 6.34 -3.54 11.67
N HIS A 133 5.52 -4.56 11.48
CA HIS A 133 4.07 -4.43 11.59
C HIS A 133 3.44 -5.73 12.05
N VAL A 134 2.27 -5.64 12.66
CA VAL A 134 1.53 -6.80 13.16
C VAL A 134 0.13 -6.84 12.57
N HIS A 135 -0.26 -8.03 12.12
CA HIS A 135 -1.62 -8.39 11.73
C HIS A 135 -2.31 -9.07 12.91
N ILE A 136 -3.52 -8.64 13.25
CA ILE A 136 -4.36 -9.31 14.24
C ILE A 136 -5.74 -9.53 13.62
N ASP A 137 -6.08 -10.80 13.44
CA ASP A 137 -7.38 -11.27 12.94
C ASP A 137 -8.24 -11.75 14.11
N PHE A 138 -9.48 -11.25 14.18
CA PHE A 138 -10.42 -11.59 15.25
C PHE A 138 -11.86 -11.78 14.79
N VAL A 139 -12.59 -12.61 15.52
CA VAL A 139 -14.04 -12.82 15.37
C VAL A 139 -14.78 -11.99 16.42
N PRO A 140 -15.57 -10.97 16.03
CA PRO A 140 -16.38 -10.23 16.97
C PRO A 140 -17.65 -11.00 17.31
N TYR A 141 -17.97 -11.09 18.60
CA TYR A 141 -19.18 -11.77 19.04
C TYR A 141 -19.86 -11.03 20.18
N ILE A 142 -21.16 -11.29 20.31
CA ILE A 142 -21.95 -10.88 21.46
C ILE A 142 -22.64 -12.08 22.05
N THR A 143 -22.95 -11.99 23.34
CA THR A 143 -23.86 -12.90 24.05
C THR A 143 -25.12 -12.14 24.50
N GLY A 144 -26.19 -12.87 24.85
CA GLY A 144 -27.44 -12.28 25.35
C GLY A 144 -28.30 -11.55 24.30
N SER A 145 -28.09 -11.81 23.01
CA SER A 145 -28.92 -11.21 21.95
C SER A 145 -30.38 -11.68 22.05
N LYS A 146 -31.32 -10.71 22.01
CA LYS A 146 -32.77 -10.98 21.95
C LYS A 146 -33.28 -11.27 20.53
N ARG A 147 -32.43 -11.08 19.51
CA ARG A 147 -32.78 -11.28 18.09
C ARG A 147 -31.88 -12.36 17.49
N GLY A 148 -32.48 -13.37 16.87
CA GLY A 148 -31.74 -14.48 16.27
C GLY A 148 -31.13 -15.42 17.31
N MET A 149 -29.88 -15.85 17.07
CA MET A 149 -29.07 -16.58 18.06
C MET A 149 -28.71 -15.66 19.22
N ASP A 150 -28.69 -16.21 20.44
CA ASP A 150 -28.34 -15.51 21.67
C ASP A 150 -26.85 -15.15 21.72
N THR A 151 -25.98 -16.04 21.24
CA THR A 151 -24.59 -15.71 20.89
C THR A 151 -24.45 -15.60 19.38
N ARG A 152 -23.95 -14.47 18.87
CA ARG A 152 -23.86 -14.22 17.42
C ARG A 152 -22.76 -13.25 17.05
N VAL A 153 -22.36 -13.29 15.78
CA VAL A 153 -21.45 -12.29 15.20
C VAL A 153 -22.15 -10.94 15.12
N SER A 154 -21.48 -9.91 15.64
CA SER A 154 -21.81 -8.51 15.36
C SER A 154 -20.70 -7.60 15.89
N LEU A 155 -19.92 -6.98 14.99
CA LEU A 155 -18.85 -6.07 15.38
C LEU A 155 -19.38 -4.86 16.17
N LYS A 156 -20.42 -4.21 15.65
CA LYS A 156 -20.99 -3.01 16.29
C LYS A 156 -21.42 -3.30 17.74
N GLN A 157 -22.11 -4.41 17.96
CA GLN A 157 -22.60 -4.74 19.29
C GLN A 157 -21.50 -5.28 20.21
N ALA A 158 -20.50 -5.99 19.66
CA ALA A 158 -19.32 -6.43 20.41
C ALA A 158 -18.57 -5.23 21.01
N LEU A 159 -18.37 -4.18 20.21
CA LEU A 159 -17.76 -2.92 20.68
C LEU A 159 -18.66 -2.21 21.69
N ALA A 160 -19.98 -2.17 21.47
CA ALA A 160 -20.91 -1.57 22.43
C ALA A 160 -20.92 -2.28 23.79
N GLN A 161 -20.77 -3.61 23.84
CA GLN A 161 -20.64 -4.37 25.09
C GLN A 161 -19.35 -4.03 25.85
N MET A 162 -18.32 -3.55 25.17
CA MET A 162 -17.08 -3.02 25.78
C MET A 162 -17.19 -1.54 26.18
N GLY A 163 -18.37 -0.92 26.05
CA GLY A 163 -18.62 0.47 26.44
C GLY A 163 -18.41 1.50 25.32
N PHE A 164 -18.06 1.08 24.10
CA PHE A 164 -17.96 1.98 22.96
C PHE A 164 -19.35 2.21 22.37
N VAL A 165 -20.00 3.31 22.71
CA VAL A 165 -21.32 3.67 22.19
C VAL A 165 -21.20 4.89 21.29
N GLY A 166 -21.48 4.71 20.01
CA GLY A 166 -21.40 5.78 19.03
C GLY A 166 -22.62 6.69 19.10
N GLY A 167 -22.39 8.01 19.12
CA GLY A 167 -23.45 9.03 19.18
C GLY A 167 -23.62 9.86 17.91
N THR A 168 -22.61 9.91 17.05
CA THR A 168 -22.60 10.73 15.83
C THR A 168 -22.05 9.95 14.65
N ARG A 169 -22.19 10.50 13.44
CA ARG A 169 -21.70 9.87 12.19
C ARG A 169 -20.18 9.72 12.14
N SER A 170 -19.43 10.56 12.86
CA SER A 170 -17.96 10.51 12.97
C SER A 170 -17.47 9.75 14.21
N ALA A 171 -18.25 9.71 15.29
CA ALA A 171 -17.95 8.93 16.50
C ALA A 171 -18.71 7.60 16.49
N THR A 172 -18.37 6.72 15.55
CA THR A 172 -18.87 5.34 15.55
C THR A 172 -18.19 4.52 16.65
N GLU A 173 -18.80 3.40 17.04
CA GLU A 173 -18.22 2.46 18.02
C GLU A 173 -16.81 2.01 17.58
N TRP A 174 -16.66 1.77 16.27
CA TRP A 174 -15.39 1.43 15.66
C TRP A 174 -14.35 2.54 15.82
N ASN A 175 -14.70 3.79 15.52
CA ASN A 175 -13.76 4.91 15.61
C ASN A 175 -13.31 5.15 17.05
N LEU A 176 -14.24 5.09 18.02
CA LEU A 176 -13.91 5.23 19.44
C LEU A 176 -12.97 4.11 19.91
N TRP A 177 -13.23 2.88 19.50
CA TRP A 177 -12.37 1.74 19.81
C TRP A 177 -10.98 1.87 19.18
N VAL A 178 -10.88 2.24 17.89
CA VAL A 178 -9.60 2.46 17.22
C VAL A 178 -8.79 3.56 17.91
N GLN A 179 -9.42 4.66 18.32
CA GLN A 179 -8.71 5.71 19.05
C GLN A 179 -8.22 5.25 20.42
N ARG A 180 -9.00 4.44 21.14
CA ARG A 180 -8.54 3.79 22.38
C ARG A 180 -7.34 2.90 22.12
N GLU A 181 -7.39 2.03 21.11
CA GLU A 181 -6.26 1.12 20.82
C GLU A 181 -5.00 1.90 20.38
N LYS A 182 -5.15 3.00 19.64
CA LYS A 182 -4.03 3.91 19.33
C LYS A 182 -3.43 4.51 20.60
N GLN A 183 -4.26 4.94 21.55
CA GLN A 183 -3.78 5.47 22.82
C GLN A 183 -3.02 4.42 23.62
N VAL A 184 -3.52 3.18 23.68
CA VAL A 184 -2.82 2.07 24.34
C VAL A 184 -1.45 1.84 23.70
N LEU A 185 -1.37 1.81 22.37
CA LEU A 185 -0.10 1.66 21.68
C LEU A 185 0.84 2.86 21.96
N ALA A 186 0.30 4.08 21.97
CA ALA A 186 1.07 5.29 22.28
C ALA A 186 1.61 5.31 23.72
N ASP A 187 0.86 4.75 24.69
CA ASP A 187 1.33 4.64 26.07
C ASP A 187 2.47 3.62 26.19
N ILE A 188 2.35 2.47 25.50
CA ILE A 188 3.43 1.47 25.39
C ILE A 188 4.67 2.08 24.72
N MET A 189 4.47 2.81 23.62
CA MET A 189 5.55 3.51 22.91
C MET A 189 6.26 4.53 23.80
N ARG A 190 5.51 5.27 24.62
CA ARG A 190 6.07 6.27 25.54
C ARG A 190 6.97 5.65 26.60
N GLU A 191 6.62 4.46 27.11
CA GLU A 191 7.47 3.70 28.03
C GLU A 191 8.81 3.28 27.39
N HIS A 192 8.89 3.30 26.06
CA HIS A 192 10.10 3.00 25.28
C HIS A 192 10.72 4.23 24.63
N GLY A 193 10.32 5.43 25.07
CA GLY A 193 10.88 6.69 24.58
C GLY A 193 10.44 7.07 23.16
N ILE A 194 9.40 6.45 22.62
CA ILE A 194 8.84 6.77 21.31
C ILE A 194 7.59 7.63 21.48
N GLU A 195 7.58 8.81 20.86
CA GLU A 195 6.43 9.71 20.88
C GLU A 195 5.50 9.49 19.69
N TRP A 196 4.20 9.57 19.94
CA TRP A 196 3.21 9.46 18.89
C TRP A 196 2.95 10.84 18.24
N GLU A 197 3.46 11.03 17.02
CA GLU A 197 3.19 12.24 16.23
C GLU A 197 1.75 12.25 15.70
N GLN A 198 0.98 13.28 16.08
CA GLN A 198 -0.40 13.47 15.62
C GLN A 198 -0.43 14.42 14.43
N LEU A 199 -0.26 13.87 13.22
CA LEU A 199 -0.24 14.63 11.97
C LEU A 199 -1.57 15.35 11.63
N GLY A 200 -2.67 15.05 12.34
CA GLY A 200 -3.98 15.69 12.12
C GLY A 200 -4.61 15.41 10.76
N THR A 201 -4.00 14.56 9.93
CA THR A 201 -4.48 14.21 8.60
C THR A 201 -5.50 13.08 8.64
N HIS A 202 -6.62 13.26 7.94
CA HIS A 202 -7.61 12.21 7.69
C HIS A 202 -7.47 11.77 6.24
N GLU A 203 -6.43 11.00 5.94
CA GLU A 203 -6.27 10.40 4.62
C GLU A 203 -7.15 9.14 4.48
N GLU A 204 -7.73 8.95 3.31
CA GLU A 204 -8.48 7.72 3.01
C GLU A 204 -7.57 6.50 3.10
N HIS A 205 -8.11 5.38 3.60
CA HIS A 205 -7.38 4.12 3.65
C HIS A 205 -7.14 3.57 2.24
N LEU A 206 -5.90 3.67 1.76
CA LEU A 206 -5.47 3.09 0.49
C LEU A 206 -4.99 1.65 0.68
N SER A 207 -5.19 0.81 -0.32
CA SER A 207 -4.48 -0.48 -0.37
C SER A 207 -2.99 -0.28 -0.62
N VAL A 208 -2.16 -1.26 -0.27
CA VAL A 208 -0.69 -1.21 -0.48
C VAL A 208 -0.33 -0.86 -1.93
N LEU A 209 -1.07 -1.41 -2.90
CA LEU A 209 -0.84 -1.12 -4.33
C LEU A 209 -1.21 0.31 -4.70
N GLU A 210 -2.34 0.82 -4.18
CA GLU A 210 -2.79 2.19 -4.43
C GLU A 210 -1.83 3.20 -3.78
N TYR A 211 -1.37 2.92 -2.55
CA TYR A 211 -0.35 3.73 -1.88
C TYR A 211 0.96 3.77 -2.69
N LYS A 212 1.49 2.61 -3.11
CA LYS A 212 2.69 2.55 -3.97
C LYS A 212 2.51 3.32 -5.28
N LYS A 213 1.31 3.32 -5.86
CA LYS A 213 1.00 4.08 -7.07
C LYS A 213 0.99 5.59 -6.80
N GLN A 214 0.41 6.03 -5.69
CA GLN A 214 0.38 7.44 -5.30
C GLN A 214 1.79 7.97 -5.02
N GLU A 215 2.61 7.23 -4.26
CA GLU A 215 3.99 7.65 -3.96
C GLU A 215 4.84 7.75 -5.23
N ARG A 216 4.75 6.78 -6.15
CA ARG A 216 5.41 6.88 -7.46
C ARG A 216 4.92 8.08 -8.29
N SER A 217 3.65 8.46 -8.15
CA SER A 217 3.11 9.64 -8.82
C SER A 217 3.67 10.95 -8.24
N LYS A 218 3.89 11.01 -6.92
CA LYS A 218 4.55 12.14 -6.25
C LYS A 218 6.01 12.25 -6.71
N GLU A 219 6.76 11.16 -6.69
CA GLU A 219 8.16 11.11 -7.14
C GLU A 219 8.32 11.62 -8.58
N VAL A 220 7.44 11.20 -9.50
CA VAL A 220 7.45 11.70 -10.88
C VAL A 220 7.20 13.22 -10.95
N LYS A 221 6.29 13.75 -10.13
CA LYS A 221 6.03 15.20 -10.08
C LYS A 221 7.21 16.00 -9.52
N GLU A 222 7.89 15.47 -8.52
CA GLU A 222 9.09 16.09 -7.94
C GLU A 222 10.23 16.14 -8.96
N LEU A 223 10.44 15.04 -9.71
CA LEU A 223 11.41 15.00 -10.81
C LEU A 223 11.05 15.99 -11.93
N ASP A 224 9.78 16.08 -12.32
CA ASP A 224 9.31 17.07 -13.30
C ASP A 224 9.62 18.51 -12.84
N SER A 225 9.37 18.83 -11.56
CA SER A 225 9.66 20.13 -10.97
C SER A 225 11.17 20.44 -10.96
N ALA A 226 12.00 19.46 -10.59
CA ALA A 226 13.45 19.61 -10.56
C ALA A 226 14.04 19.85 -11.97
N ILE A 227 13.51 19.17 -13.00
CA ILE A 227 13.91 19.41 -14.40
C ILE A 227 13.50 20.82 -14.84
N ALA A 228 12.28 21.25 -14.52
CA ALA A 228 11.80 22.59 -14.85
C ALA A 228 12.67 23.70 -14.22
N GLN A 229 13.05 23.54 -12.94
CA GLN A 229 13.96 24.46 -12.27
C GLN A 229 15.34 24.53 -12.95
N LYS A 230 15.93 23.36 -13.27
CA LYS A 230 17.22 23.31 -13.98
C LYS A 230 17.16 23.94 -15.37
N ARG A 231 16.04 23.82 -16.09
CA ARG A 231 15.84 24.53 -17.37
C ARG A 231 15.89 26.04 -17.19
N THR A 232 15.16 26.58 -16.23
CA THR A 232 15.15 28.03 -15.96
C THR A 232 16.53 28.55 -15.53
N GLU A 233 17.30 27.76 -14.78
CA GLU A 233 18.69 28.11 -14.44
C GLU A 233 19.58 28.18 -15.70
N VAL A 234 19.46 27.19 -16.59
CA VAL A 234 20.20 27.14 -17.86
C VAL A 234 19.83 28.31 -18.77
N GLU A 235 18.55 28.66 -18.91
CA GLU A 235 18.08 29.81 -19.68
C GLU A 235 18.67 31.14 -19.16
N LYS A 236 18.73 31.33 -17.83
CA LYS A 236 19.35 32.52 -17.24
C LYS A 236 20.86 32.60 -17.51
N ILE A 237 21.54 31.45 -17.51
CA ILE A 237 22.97 31.37 -17.85
C ILE A 237 23.17 31.73 -19.32
N GLU A 238 22.31 31.24 -20.22
CA GLU A 238 22.29 31.60 -21.64
C GLU A 238 22.11 33.10 -21.87
N ASP A 239 21.12 33.71 -21.23
CA ASP A 239 20.87 35.15 -21.34
C ASP A 239 22.07 35.98 -20.86
N THR A 240 22.68 35.55 -19.75
CA THR A 240 23.87 36.20 -19.20
C THR A 240 25.06 36.07 -20.15
N LEU A 241 25.27 34.90 -20.74
CA LEU A 241 26.35 34.63 -21.68
C LEU A 241 26.17 35.46 -22.96
N GLN A 242 24.93 35.57 -23.47
CA GLN A 242 24.61 36.41 -24.61
C GLN A 242 24.79 37.90 -24.32
N ALA A 243 24.45 38.36 -23.11
CA ALA A 243 24.65 39.75 -22.68
C ALA A 243 26.15 40.10 -22.55
N VAL A 244 26.95 39.20 -21.97
CA VAL A 244 28.41 39.34 -21.91
C VAL A 244 29.01 39.37 -23.31
N GLN A 245 28.57 38.48 -24.21
CA GLN A 245 29.03 38.46 -25.59
C GLN A 245 28.73 39.77 -26.33
N LYS A 246 27.55 40.38 -26.09
CA LYS A 246 27.20 41.70 -26.65
C LYS A 246 28.05 42.85 -26.08
N GLN A 247 28.38 42.84 -24.78
CA GLN A 247 29.26 43.84 -24.18
C GLN A 247 30.70 43.76 -24.71
N VAL A 248 31.16 42.58 -25.13
CA VAL A 248 32.49 42.38 -25.73
C VAL A 248 32.59 42.91 -27.17
N VAL A 249 31.45 43.24 -27.81
CA VAL A 249 31.40 43.85 -29.16
C VAL A 249 31.55 45.38 -29.11
N ASP A 250 31.84 46.00 -27.96
CA ASP A 250 32.22 47.42 -27.84
C ASP A 250 33.67 47.68 -28.35
N LEU A 251 34.09 46.92 -29.37
CA LEU A 251 35.33 47.04 -30.14
C LEU A 251 35.35 48.29 -31.03
N ASP A 252 34.22 49.01 -31.13
CA ASP A 252 34.09 50.29 -31.86
C ASP A 252 35.08 51.36 -31.35
N LYS A 253 35.57 51.23 -30.10
CA LYS A 253 36.64 52.09 -29.56
C LYS A 253 38.03 51.80 -30.15
N ILE A 254 38.23 50.66 -30.80
CA ILE A 254 39.48 50.32 -31.49
C ILE A 254 39.54 50.97 -32.88
N GLU A 255 38.41 51.25 -33.53
CA GLU A 255 38.37 51.97 -34.82
C GLU A 255 38.92 53.41 -34.73
N ALA A 256 38.92 54.01 -33.53
CA ALA A 256 39.48 55.34 -33.28
C ALA A 256 41.02 55.38 -33.26
N VAL A 257 41.69 54.22 -33.27
CA VAL A 257 43.17 54.15 -33.23
C VAL A 257 43.75 54.45 -34.62
N SER A 258 44.28 55.66 -34.79
CA SER A 258 44.91 56.12 -36.02
C SER A 258 46.39 55.71 -36.10
N ALA A 259 46.68 54.71 -36.94
CA ALA A 259 48.05 54.33 -37.29
C ALA A 259 48.62 55.25 -38.40
N LYS A 260 49.81 55.83 -38.18
CA LYS A 260 50.49 56.68 -39.19
C LYS A 260 51.63 55.92 -39.86
N LYS A 261 51.73 56.00 -41.19
CA LYS A 261 52.85 55.41 -41.95
C LYS A 261 54.11 56.26 -41.72
N ALA A 262 55.22 55.61 -41.37
CA ALA A 262 56.48 56.31 -41.22
C ALA A 262 56.96 56.81 -42.60
N LEU A 263 57.37 58.08 -42.69
CA LEU A 263 57.62 58.75 -43.97
C LEU A 263 58.71 58.12 -44.87
N LEU A 264 59.53 57.21 -44.34
CA LEU A 264 60.72 56.68 -45.04
C LEU A 264 60.91 55.15 -44.88
N SER A 265 59.90 54.44 -44.40
CA SER A 265 59.95 52.98 -44.31
C SER A 265 58.54 52.41 -44.43
N ASP A 266 58.42 51.12 -44.75
CA ASP A 266 57.12 50.44 -44.80
C ASP A 266 56.54 50.15 -43.39
N ARG A 267 57.05 50.81 -42.35
CA ARG A 267 56.65 50.63 -40.96
C ARG A 267 55.58 51.64 -40.57
N VAL A 268 54.69 51.22 -39.68
CA VAL A 268 53.63 52.03 -39.10
C VAL A 268 54.02 52.42 -37.68
N THR A 269 53.80 53.67 -37.29
CA THR A 269 54.07 54.18 -35.94
C THR A 269 52.77 54.42 -35.19
N LEU A 270 52.74 53.96 -33.94
CA LEU A 270 51.61 54.10 -33.01
C LEU A 270 52.10 54.81 -31.73
N PRO A 271 51.31 55.70 -31.12
CA PRO A 271 51.62 56.22 -29.79
C PRO A 271 51.77 55.08 -28.78
N ARG A 272 52.73 55.21 -27.86
CA ARG A 272 53.04 54.16 -26.87
C ARG A 272 51.88 53.86 -25.92
N SER A 273 51.12 54.89 -25.55
CA SER A 273 49.88 54.76 -24.76
C SER A 273 48.84 53.90 -25.46
N ASP A 274 48.70 54.08 -26.77
CA ASP A 274 47.70 53.39 -27.59
C ASP A 274 48.13 51.93 -27.80
N PHE A 275 49.43 51.69 -27.95
CA PHE A 275 50.00 50.34 -28.03
C PHE A 275 49.81 49.56 -26.72
N GLU A 276 50.13 50.16 -25.57
CA GLU A 276 49.96 49.52 -24.27
C GLU A 276 48.48 49.23 -23.96
N SER A 277 47.58 50.16 -24.32
CA SER A 277 46.14 49.98 -24.19
C SER A 277 45.60 48.86 -25.09
N LEU A 278 46.01 48.82 -26.36
CA LEU A 278 45.67 47.74 -27.30
C LEU A 278 46.22 46.39 -26.85
N PHE A 279 47.46 46.35 -26.38
CA PHE A 279 48.10 45.12 -25.92
C PHE A 279 47.41 44.55 -24.67
N HIS A 280 47.02 45.41 -23.72
CA HIS A 280 46.26 45.00 -22.56
C HIS A 280 44.84 44.52 -22.93
N ALA A 281 44.14 45.26 -23.79
CA ALA A 281 42.81 44.87 -24.29
C ALA A 281 42.86 43.53 -25.03
N ALA A 282 43.85 43.32 -25.90
CA ALA A 282 44.05 42.07 -26.63
C ALA A 282 44.35 40.89 -25.69
N LYS A 283 45.21 41.08 -24.67
CA LYS A 283 45.48 40.04 -23.66
C LYS A 283 44.21 39.66 -22.88
N GLN A 284 43.44 40.66 -22.44
CA GLN A 284 42.18 40.43 -21.73
C GLN A 284 41.17 39.71 -22.62
N TYR A 285 41.01 40.13 -23.87
CA TYR A 285 40.11 39.48 -24.84
C TYR A 285 40.44 38.00 -25.06
N VAL A 286 41.72 37.63 -25.19
CA VAL A 286 42.13 36.23 -25.35
C VAL A 286 41.79 35.38 -24.12
N VAL A 287 41.95 35.93 -22.91
CA VAL A 287 41.57 35.25 -21.66
C VAL A 287 40.05 35.08 -21.58
N TYR A 288 39.29 36.14 -21.87
CA TYR A 288 37.82 36.08 -21.89
C TYR A 288 37.29 35.09 -22.92
N ARG A 289 37.82 35.09 -24.15
CA ARG A 289 37.41 34.15 -25.21
C ARG A 289 37.62 32.69 -24.79
N ARG A 290 38.73 32.38 -24.10
CA ARG A 290 38.97 31.03 -23.56
C ARG A 290 37.96 30.65 -22.47
N GLN A 291 37.61 31.59 -21.60
CA GLN A 291 36.60 31.37 -20.56
C GLN A 291 35.20 31.21 -21.17
N ASP A 292 34.85 31.99 -22.19
CA ASP A 292 33.60 31.91 -22.95
C ASP A 292 33.45 30.55 -23.66
N GLU A 293 34.49 30.10 -24.36
CA GLU A 293 34.51 28.76 -24.98
C GLU A 293 34.37 27.62 -23.95
N GLN A 294 34.90 27.79 -22.73
CA GLN A 294 34.73 26.81 -21.66
C GLN A 294 33.30 26.83 -21.08
N LEU A 295 32.74 28.02 -20.87
CA LEU A 295 31.37 28.19 -20.36
C LEU A 295 30.35 27.66 -21.37
N GLN A 296 30.55 27.91 -22.67
CA GLN A 296 29.69 27.37 -23.73
C GLN A 296 29.71 25.83 -23.73
N LYS A 297 30.88 25.20 -23.58
CA LYS A 297 30.98 23.73 -23.48
C LYS A 297 30.25 23.17 -22.25
N LEU A 298 30.31 23.85 -21.11
CA LEU A 298 29.59 23.44 -19.91
C LEU A 298 28.08 23.59 -20.08
N LEU A 299 27.65 24.65 -20.76
CA LEU A 299 26.25 24.89 -21.09
C LEU A 299 25.71 23.80 -22.02
N ASP A 300 26.42 23.49 -23.10
CA ASP A 300 26.04 22.44 -24.04
C ASP A 300 25.96 21.07 -23.33
N ALA A 301 26.89 20.79 -22.42
CA ALA A 301 26.88 19.57 -21.60
C ALA A 301 25.69 19.52 -20.62
N ALA A 302 25.31 20.67 -20.04
CA ALA A 302 24.15 20.76 -19.15
C ALA A 302 22.83 20.57 -19.93
N GLN A 303 22.70 21.17 -21.11
CA GLN A 303 21.55 20.97 -22.00
C GLN A 303 21.40 19.50 -22.42
N GLU A 304 22.51 18.85 -22.77
CA GLU A 304 22.50 17.43 -23.13
C GLU A 304 22.07 16.55 -21.95
N LYS A 305 22.54 16.85 -20.74
CA LYS A 305 22.11 16.16 -19.52
C LYS A 305 20.60 16.32 -19.27
N ILE A 306 20.05 17.51 -19.49
CA ILE A 306 18.61 17.78 -19.37
C ILE A 306 17.83 16.94 -20.38
N ARG A 307 18.25 16.89 -21.64
CA ARG A 307 17.60 16.05 -22.68
C ARG A 307 17.61 14.56 -22.31
N GLN A 308 18.73 14.07 -21.77
CA GLN A 308 18.83 12.68 -21.30
C GLN A 308 17.85 12.40 -20.16
N LEU A 309 17.75 13.29 -19.18
CA LEU A 309 16.81 13.15 -18.06
C LEU A 309 15.35 13.17 -18.55
N GLU A 310 15.01 14.04 -19.50
CA GLU A 310 13.69 14.09 -20.10
C GLU A 310 13.32 12.82 -20.86
N SER A 311 14.27 12.26 -21.61
CA SER A 311 14.07 10.99 -22.32
C SER A 311 13.77 9.84 -21.35
N VAL A 312 14.55 9.74 -20.26
CA VAL A 312 14.34 8.74 -19.21
C VAL A 312 12.99 8.94 -18.54
N LEU A 313 12.63 10.19 -18.23
CA LEU A 313 11.38 10.51 -17.56
C LEU A 313 10.15 10.21 -18.44
N ASN A 314 10.23 10.48 -19.75
CA ASN A 314 9.19 10.10 -20.70
C ASN A 314 9.04 8.59 -20.83
N SER A 315 10.15 7.85 -20.90
CA SER A 315 10.12 6.37 -20.91
C SER A 315 9.48 5.81 -19.64
N LEU A 316 9.77 6.40 -18.47
CA LEU A 316 9.15 6.02 -17.21
C LEU A 316 7.64 6.32 -17.21
N LYS A 317 7.21 7.49 -17.70
CA LYS A 317 5.79 7.84 -17.85
C LYS A 317 5.05 6.84 -18.75
N GLU A 318 5.63 6.46 -19.88
CA GLU A 318 5.06 5.45 -20.77
C GLU A 318 4.92 4.08 -20.09
N LYS A 319 5.97 3.61 -19.41
CA LYS A 319 5.93 2.35 -18.65
C LYS A 319 4.85 2.37 -17.56
N VAL A 320 4.70 3.49 -16.84
CA VAL A 320 3.67 3.64 -15.81
C VAL A 320 2.27 3.57 -16.43
N ASN A 321 2.06 4.19 -17.60
CA ASN A 321 0.79 4.11 -18.31
C ASN A 321 0.48 2.70 -18.81
N ASP A 322 1.45 2.01 -19.42
CA ASP A 322 1.31 0.62 -19.86
C ASP A 322 0.95 -0.31 -18.69
N LEU A 323 1.68 -0.24 -17.58
CA LEU A 323 1.39 -1.04 -16.38
C LEU A 323 0.01 -0.72 -15.79
N THR A 324 -0.41 0.55 -15.82
CA THR A 324 -1.73 0.95 -15.35
C THR A 324 -2.84 0.35 -16.22
N ASN A 325 -2.67 0.36 -17.54
CA ASN A 325 -3.62 -0.23 -18.48
C ASN A 325 -3.71 -1.74 -18.31
N ARG A 326 -2.56 -2.44 -18.20
CA ARG A 326 -2.52 -3.88 -17.95
C ARG A 326 -3.20 -4.26 -16.64
N LEU A 327 -2.98 -3.49 -15.57
CA LEU A 327 -3.64 -3.75 -14.29
C LEU A 327 -5.16 -3.56 -14.39
N ALA A 328 -5.63 -2.54 -15.12
CA ALA A 328 -7.05 -2.33 -15.36
C ALA A 328 -7.68 -3.49 -16.14
N GLU A 329 -6.98 -3.98 -17.17
CA GLU A 329 -7.40 -5.14 -17.97
C GLU A 329 -7.45 -6.43 -17.13
N GLN A 330 -6.40 -6.72 -16.35
CA GLN A 330 -6.39 -7.86 -15.44
C GLN A 330 -7.50 -7.81 -14.40
N THR A 331 -7.77 -6.63 -13.85
CA THR A 331 -8.87 -6.43 -12.87
C THR A 331 -10.23 -6.71 -13.52
N SER A 332 -10.43 -6.26 -14.76
CA SER A 332 -11.64 -6.55 -15.53
C SER A 332 -11.80 -8.06 -15.80
N HIS A 333 -10.73 -8.71 -16.25
CA HIS A 333 -10.70 -10.16 -16.49
C HIS A 333 -11.03 -10.97 -15.23
N HIS A 334 -10.43 -10.59 -14.10
CA HIS A 334 -10.69 -11.24 -12.82
C HIS A 334 -12.15 -11.07 -12.39
N ARG A 335 -12.72 -9.87 -12.55
CA ARG A 335 -14.13 -9.58 -12.24
C ARG A 335 -15.09 -10.41 -13.11
N GLN A 336 -14.80 -10.56 -14.40
CA GLN A 336 -15.59 -11.41 -15.29
C GLN A 336 -15.50 -12.88 -14.89
N SER A 337 -14.30 -13.37 -14.59
CA SER A 337 -14.08 -14.77 -14.15
C SER A 337 -14.85 -15.07 -12.86
N LEU A 338 -14.81 -14.16 -11.88
CA LEU A 338 -15.56 -14.30 -10.62
C LEU A 338 -17.08 -14.34 -10.87
N MET A 339 -17.58 -13.56 -11.82
CA MET A 339 -19.00 -13.55 -12.19
C MET A 339 -19.42 -14.87 -12.84
N LEU A 340 -18.58 -15.41 -13.74
CA LEU A 340 -18.82 -16.70 -14.38
C LEU A 340 -18.82 -17.85 -13.36
N GLU A 341 -17.86 -17.85 -12.43
CA GLU A 341 -17.78 -18.86 -11.38
C GLU A 341 -18.99 -18.82 -10.44
N ARG A 342 -19.46 -17.62 -10.08
CA ARG A 342 -20.71 -17.46 -9.33
C ARG A 342 -21.92 -18.00 -10.08
N ALA A 343 -22.02 -17.76 -11.39
CA ALA A 343 -23.10 -18.29 -12.21
C ALA A 343 -23.08 -19.82 -12.27
N ARG A 344 -21.88 -20.42 -12.45
CA ARG A 344 -21.69 -21.88 -12.42
C ARG A 344 -22.11 -22.49 -11.09
N ARG A 345 -21.68 -21.91 -9.96
CA ARG A 345 -22.08 -22.37 -8.63
C ARG A 345 -23.60 -22.35 -8.45
N MET A 346 -24.26 -21.28 -8.87
CA MET A 346 -25.72 -21.17 -8.80
C MET A 346 -26.42 -22.26 -9.64
N GLN A 347 -25.88 -22.59 -10.82
CA GLN A 347 -26.41 -23.65 -11.66
C GLN A 347 -26.22 -25.03 -11.03
N MET A 348 -25.03 -25.31 -10.48
CA MET A 348 -24.76 -26.55 -9.75
C MET A 348 -25.65 -26.70 -8.52
N GLU A 349 -25.93 -25.63 -7.78
CA GLU A 349 -26.87 -25.67 -6.65
C GLU A 349 -28.30 -26.00 -7.09
N LYS A 350 -28.77 -25.41 -8.19
CA LYS A 350 -30.08 -25.75 -8.77
C LYS A 350 -30.15 -27.21 -9.20
N GLU A 351 -29.10 -27.73 -9.84
CA GLU A 351 -29.06 -29.12 -10.27
C GLU A 351 -28.98 -30.08 -9.08
N ASN A 352 -28.15 -29.78 -8.09
CA ASN A 352 -28.03 -30.59 -6.88
C ASN A 352 -29.35 -30.61 -6.08
N THR A 353 -30.05 -29.47 -5.99
CA THR A 353 -31.39 -29.44 -5.38
C THR A 353 -32.43 -30.22 -6.17
N ARG A 354 -32.36 -30.24 -7.52
CA ARG A 354 -33.21 -31.11 -8.36
C ARG A 354 -32.92 -32.58 -8.10
N LEU A 355 -31.66 -33.00 -8.17
CA LEU A 355 -31.22 -34.38 -7.94
C LEU A 355 -31.59 -34.88 -6.54
N LYS A 356 -31.47 -34.02 -5.51
CA LYS A 356 -31.93 -34.37 -4.15
C LYS A 356 -33.43 -34.64 -4.08
N ARG A 357 -34.26 -33.87 -4.82
CA ARG A 357 -35.71 -34.13 -4.89
C ARG A 357 -36.02 -35.42 -5.64
N GLU A 358 -35.36 -35.67 -6.77
CA GLU A 358 -35.52 -36.91 -7.54
C GLU A 358 -35.10 -38.13 -6.72
N LYS A 359 -33.94 -38.08 -6.05
CA LYS A 359 -33.48 -39.11 -5.12
C LYS A 359 -34.50 -39.34 -4.01
N ALA A 360 -35.01 -38.29 -3.38
CA ALA A 360 -36.04 -38.44 -2.33
C ALA A 360 -37.32 -39.11 -2.87
N GLY A 361 -37.75 -38.76 -4.07
CA GLY A 361 -38.88 -39.41 -4.76
C GLY A 361 -38.65 -40.89 -5.03
N MET A 362 -37.47 -41.25 -5.54
CA MET A 362 -37.08 -42.66 -5.77
C MET A 362 -37.03 -43.46 -4.46
N VAL A 363 -36.43 -42.90 -3.41
CA VAL A 363 -36.37 -43.53 -2.08
C VAL A 363 -37.76 -43.79 -1.52
N ALA A 364 -38.68 -42.82 -1.66
CA ALA A 364 -40.07 -42.99 -1.25
C ALA A 364 -40.78 -44.10 -2.03
N LEU A 365 -40.53 -44.20 -3.34
CA LEU A 365 -41.12 -45.22 -4.21
C LEU A 365 -40.60 -46.62 -3.92
N LEU A 366 -39.31 -46.77 -3.64
CA LEU A 366 -38.70 -48.05 -3.23
C LEU A 366 -39.21 -48.51 -1.87
N ARG A 367 -39.37 -47.59 -0.91
CA ARG A 367 -39.96 -47.89 0.40
C ARG A 367 -41.41 -48.39 0.26
N LYS A 368 -42.19 -47.84 -0.69
CA LYS A 368 -43.56 -48.31 -0.99
C LYS A 368 -43.59 -49.76 -1.50
N HIS A 369 -42.51 -50.24 -2.12
CA HIS A 369 -42.37 -51.61 -2.63
C HIS A 369 -41.55 -52.51 -1.68
N GLY A 370 -41.28 -52.08 -0.45
CA GLY A 370 -40.56 -52.88 0.55
C GLY A 370 -39.04 -53.00 0.31
N ILE A 371 -38.47 -52.22 -0.62
CA ILE A 371 -37.05 -52.26 -0.96
C ILE A 371 -36.30 -51.18 -0.17
N VAL A 372 -35.26 -51.57 0.56
CA VAL A 372 -34.44 -50.66 1.39
C VAL A 372 -33.35 -50.00 0.52
N TRP A 373 -33.34 -48.68 0.48
CA TRP A 373 -32.25 -47.90 -0.14
C TRP A 373 -31.03 -47.86 0.79
N LYS A 374 -29.90 -48.42 0.35
CA LYS A 374 -28.62 -48.28 1.04
C LYS A 374 -27.88 -47.04 0.49
N GLU A 375 -27.68 -46.02 1.34
CA GLU A 375 -26.75 -44.94 1.01
C GLU A 375 -25.32 -45.46 1.14
N ASN A 376 -24.58 -45.44 0.04
CA ASN A 376 -23.16 -45.79 -0.11
C ASN A 376 -22.85 -47.27 -0.34
N LEU A 377 -22.54 -47.61 -1.59
CA LEU A 377 -21.89 -48.86 -2.00
C LEU A 377 -20.43 -48.64 -2.48
N PHE A 378 -19.92 -47.40 -2.44
CA PHE A 378 -18.65 -47.02 -3.08
C PHE A 378 -17.55 -46.52 -2.13
N THR A 379 -17.82 -46.33 -0.84
CA THR A 379 -16.79 -45.92 0.14
C THR A 379 -16.04 -47.10 0.77
N GLU A 380 -16.50 -48.34 0.63
CA GLU A 380 -15.89 -49.52 1.27
C GLU A 380 -14.76 -50.19 0.45
N ARG A 381 -14.37 -49.65 -0.72
CA ARG A 381 -13.36 -50.29 -1.60
C ARG A 381 -11.96 -49.68 -1.60
N ASN A 382 -11.72 -48.58 -0.89
CA ASN A 382 -10.39 -47.93 -0.84
C ASN A 382 -9.64 -48.11 0.49
N GLU A 383 -10.10 -49.01 1.36
CA GLU A 383 -9.36 -49.46 2.55
C GLU A 383 -9.09 -50.97 2.45
N ARG A 384 -8.28 -51.40 1.48
CA ARG A 384 -7.53 -52.66 1.53
C ARG A 384 -6.22 -52.56 0.80
#